data_AF-A0A482WZ85-F1
#
_entry.id   AF-A0A482WZ85-F1
#
_cell.length_a   1.000
_cell.length_b   1.000
_cell.length_c   1.000
_cell.angle_alpha   90.00
_cell.angle_beta   90.00
_cell.angle_gamma   90.00
#
_symmetry.space_group_name_H-M   'P 1'
#
loop_
_entity.id
_entity.type
_entity.pdbx_description
1 polymer ?
#
loop_
_entity_poly.entity_id
_entity_poly.type
_entity_poly.pdbx_seq_one_letter_code
_entity_poly.pdbx_strand_id
1 'polypeptide(L)'
;IDVDLIQVQEDSGTYYCEACKESIPLSSKPNHLTSTIHNFNSARKSGLKTSYGISESNKGFQMLLKTGWDREKGLGPEGEGLKFPPKVMLKQDRTGLGVKKYVAKVTHNVDEVQKTRLERTNTINKRHKEKKLRKDKMKERELRRILS
;
A
#
# COMPACT_ATOMS: atom_id res chain seq x y z
N ILE A 1 -61.82 27.00 15.57
CA ILE A 1 -60.39 26.68 15.76
C ILE A 1 -59.95 26.15 14.43
N ASP A 2 -59.64 27.08 13.55
CA ASP A 2 -59.35 26.83 12.15
C ASP A 2 -58.02 26.11 12.00
N VAL A 3 -58.01 25.08 11.14
CA VAL A 3 -56.84 24.29 10.81
C VAL A 3 -56.07 25.07 9.77
N ASP A 4 -54.95 25.68 10.18
CA ASP A 4 -54.13 26.51 9.32
C ASP A 4 -53.58 25.73 8.12
N LEU A 5 -53.91 26.29 6.96
CA LEU A 5 -53.53 25.90 5.63
C LEU A 5 -52.06 26.28 5.42
N ILE A 6 -51.15 25.31 5.49
CA ILE A 6 -49.74 25.51 5.13
C ILE A 6 -49.66 25.66 3.61
N GLN A 7 -49.75 26.90 3.13
CA GLN A 7 -49.42 27.24 1.76
C GLN A 7 -47.90 27.16 1.59
N VAL A 8 -47.43 26.09 0.94
CA VAL A 8 -46.05 26.00 0.45
C VAL A 8 -45.94 26.97 -0.73
N GLN A 9 -45.38 28.15 -0.49
CA GLN A 9 -45.04 29.09 -1.54
C GLN A 9 -43.97 28.44 -2.45
N GLU A 10 -44.38 28.05 -3.64
CA GLU A 10 -43.47 27.64 -4.70
C GLU A 10 -42.76 28.89 -5.24
N ASP A 11 -41.60 29.19 -4.68
CA ASP A 11 -40.69 30.18 -5.25
C ASP A 11 -40.25 29.69 -6.65
N SER A 12 -40.83 30.28 -7.69
CA SER A 12 -40.67 29.93 -9.11
C SER A 12 -39.32 30.33 -9.73
N GLY A 13 -38.27 30.37 -8.91
CA GLY A 13 -36.90 30.62 -9.36
C GLY A 13 -36.20 29.35 -9.83
N THR A 14 -35.31 29.47 -10.82
CA THR A 14 -34.34 28.41 -11.17
C THR A 14 -32.94 28.83 -10.73
N TYR A 15 -32.19 27.88 -10.17
CA TYR A 15 -30.79 28.02 -9.74
C TYR A 15 -29.90 27.23 -10.71
N TYR A 16 -28.91 27.90 -11.29
CA TYR A 16 -27.91 27.24 -12.13
C TYR A 16 -26.71 26.79 -11.30
N CYS A 17 -26.34 25.52 -11.43
CA CYS A 17 -25.15 24.97 -10.77
C CYS A 17 -24.00 24.79 -11.75
N GLU A 18 -22.87 25.47 -11.52
CA GLU A 18 -21.66 25.35 -12.35
C GLU A 18 -20.96 23.98 -12.22
N ALA A 19 -21.11 23.29 -11.08
CA ALA A 19 -20.50 21.98 -10.86
C ALA A 19 -21.21 20.88 -11.66
N CYS A 20 -22.54 20.95 -11.76
CA CYS A 20 -23.35 19.96 -12.48
C CYS A 20 -23.78 20.41 -13.88
N LYS A 21 -23.59 21.68 -14.23
CA LYS A 21 -24.02 22.32 -15.49
C LYS A 21 -25.53 22.14 -15.77
N GLU A 22 -26.34 22.18 -14.71
CA GLU A 22 -27.78 21.96 -14.78
C GLU A 22 -28.54 23.04 -14.01
N SER A 23 -29.72 23.40 -14.52
CA SER A 23 -30.65 24.35 -13.90
C SER A 23 -31.67 23.60 -13.06
N ILE A 24 -31.76 23.93 -11.77
CA ILE A 24 -32.54 23.20 -10.77
C ILE A 24 -33.53 24.18 -10.14
N PRO A 25 -34.74 23.75 -9.75
CA PRO A 25 -35.68 24.61 -9.03
C PRO A 25 -35.07 25.17 -7.74
N LEU A 26 -35.33 26.43 -7.41
CA LEU A 26 -34.78 27.10 -6.24
C LEU A 26 -35.17 26.39 -4.94
N SER A 27 -36.39 25.85 -4.88
CA SER A 27 -36.87 24.99 -3.79
C SER A 27 -35.99 23.75 -3.55
N SER A 28 -35.43 23.17 -4.62
CA SER A 28 -34.58 21.97 -4.54
C SER A 28 -33.08 22.26 -4.40
N LYS A 29 -32.68 23.54 -4.33
CA LYS A 29 -31.29 23.97 -4.14
C LYS A 29 -30.59 23.27 -2.96
N PRO A 30 -31.13 23.23 -1.73
CA PRO A 30 -30.43 22.59 -0.60
C PRO A 30 -30.27 21.06 -0.80
N ASN A 31 -31.25 20.41 -1.41
CA ASN A 31 -31.20 18.98 -1.73
C ASN A 31 -30.16 18.70 -2.81
N HIS A 32 -30.06 19.55 -3.83
CA HIS A 32 -29.04 19.46 -4.85
C HIS A 32 -27.63 19.58 -4.26
N LEU A 33 -27.36 20.59 -3.43
CA LEU A 33 -26.01 20.82 -2.87
C LEU A 33 -25.52 19.66 -1.99
N THR A 34 -26.43 18.96 -1.32
CA THR A 34 -26.12 17.79 -0.48
C THR A 34 -26.11 16.47 -1.25
N SER A 35 -26.61 16.46 -2.49
CA SER A 35 -26.69 15.26 -3.32
C SER A 35 -25.30 14.69 -3.62
N THR A 36 -25.19 13.36 -3.60
CA THR A 36 -23.96 12.63 -3.92
C THR A 36 -23.39 13.02 -5.30
N ILE A 37 -24.27 13.29 -6.28
CA ILE A 37 -23.89 13.72 -7.63
C ILE A 37 -23.19 15.08 -7.59
N HIS A 38 -23.75 16.05 -6.86
CA HIS A 38 -23.16 17.37 -6.70
C HIS A 38 -21.80 17.29 -5.99
N ASN A 39 -21.75 16.58 -4.87
CA ASN A 39 -20.52 16.38 -4.10
C ASN A 39 -19.42 15.74 -4.94
N PHE A 40 -19.75 14.73 -5.74
CA PHE A 40 -18.79 14.07 -6.62
C PHE A 40 -18.29 14.99 -7.74
N ASN A 41 -19.19 15.74 -8.39
CA ASN A 41 -18.82 16.68 -9.44
C ASN A 41 -18.02 17.88 -8.92
N SER A 42 -18.34 18.35 -7.71
CA SER A 42 -17.62 19.41 -7.01
C SER A 42 -16.24 18.94 -6.53
N ALA A 43 -16.15 17.74 -5.94
CA ALA A 43 -14.91 17.17 -5.41
C ALA A 43 -13.85 16.86 -6.49
N ARG A 44 -14.22 16.70 -7.76
CA ARG A 44 -13.22 16.55 -8.84
C ARG A 44 -12.33 17.77 -9.02
N LYS A 45 -12.76 18.95 -8.55
CA LYS A 45 -11.98 20.20 -8.69
C LYS A 45 -10.83 20.30 -7.69
N SER A 46 -10.95 19.68 -6.52
CA SER A 46 -9.84 19.54 -5.57
C SER A 46 -9.16 18.19 -5.80
N GLY A 47 -7.99 18.21 -6.45
CA GLY A 47 -7.19 17.00 -6.66
C GLY A 47 -7.00 16.23 -5.35
N LEU A 48 -7.02 14.90 -5.43
CA LEU A 48 -6.74 14.06 -4.27
C LEU A 48 -5.36 14.41 -3.72
N LYS A 49 -5.31 14.85 -2.46
CA LYS A 49 -4.06 15.21 -1.79
C LYS A 49 -3.13 14.00 -1.78
N THR A 50 -1.90 14.20 -2.24
CA THR A 50 -0.85 13.18 -2.17
C THR A 50 -0.59 12.80 -0.71
N SER A 51 -0.69 11.50 -0.40
CA SER A 51 -0.40 10.93 0.91
C SER A 51 0.78 9.96 0.79
N TYR A 52 1.85 10.25 1.54
CA TYR A 52 3.10 9.49 1.51
C TYR A 52 3.22 8.47 2.66
N GLY A 53 2.23 8.38 3.54
CA GLY A 53 2.31 7.53 4.74
C GLY A 53 3.37 7.97 5.77
N ILE A 54 3.95 9.16 5.58
CA ILE A 54 4.92 9.79 6.49
C ILE A 54 4.19 10.89 7.25
N SER A 55 4.41 10.99 8.57
CA SER A 55 3.83 12.06 9.39
C SER A 55 4.48 13.42 9.10
N GLU A 56 3.72 14.50 9.26
CA GLU A 56 4.22 15.86 9.12
C GLU A 56 5.22 16.25 10.24
N SER A 57 5.27 15.46 11.32
CA SER A 57 6.29 15.57 12.37
C SER A 57 7.66 15.01 11.97
N ASN A 58 7.76 14.29 10.86
CA ASN A 58 9.03 13.74 10.41
C ASN A 58 9.98 14.88 10.00
N LYS A 59 11.18 14.89 10.58
CA LYS A 59 12.20 15.93 10.32
C LYS A 59 12.58 16.01 8.83
N GLY A 60 12.68 14.87 8.14
CA GLY A 60 13.00 14.83 6.72
C GLY A 60 11.90 15.46 5.86
N PHE A 61 10.64 15.20 6.19
CA PHE A 61 9.49 15.84 5.52
C PHE A 61 9.51 17.36 5.71
N GLN A 62 9.76 17.83 6.94
CA GLN A 62 9.88 19.26 7.22
C GLN A 62 11.07 19.90 6.52
N MET A 63 12.20 19.20 6.41
CA MET A 63 13.37 19.69 5.66
C MET A 63 13.04 19.89 4.18
N LEU A 64 12.35 18.93 3.55
CA LEU A 64 11.95 19.05 2.15
C LEU A 64 11.04 20.26 1.92
N LEU A 65 10.02 20.44 2.76
CA LEU A 65 9.14 21.60 2.68
C LEU A 65 9.91 22.92 2.84
N LYS A 66 10.88 22.99 3.76
CA LYS A 66 11.72 24.18 3.96
C LYS A 66 12.62 24.49 2.77
N THR A 67 13.05 23.47 2.02
CA THR A 67 13.82 23.65 0.78
C THR A 67 12.97 24.08 -0.41
N GLY A 68 11.66 24.33 -0.21
CA GLY A 68 10.75 24.75 -1.28
C GLY A 68 10.15 23.58 -2.08
N TRP A 69 10.26 22.36 -1.59
CA TRP A 69 9.59 21.22 -2.22
C TRP A 69 8.07 21.25 -1.97
N ASP A 70 7.29 21.05 -3.03
CA ASP A 70 5.83 20.95 -2.98
C ASP A 70 5.40 19.48 -2.84
N ARG A 71 4.55 19.20 -1.85
CA ARG A 71 4.02 17.85 -1.57
C ARG A 71 3.23 17.28 -2.74
N GLU A 72 2.65 18.11 -3.60
CA GLU A 72 1.81 17.64 -4.70
C GLU A 72 2.62 17.31 -5.95
N LYS A 73 3.88 17.79 -6.02
CA LYS A 73 4.76 17.66 -7.18
C LYS A 73 5.93 16.71 -6.91
N GLY A 74 6.54 16.26 -8.01
CA GLY A 74 7.80 15.53 -7.95
C GLY A 74 8.96 16.41 -7.50
N LEU A 75 10.12 15.81 -7.32
CA LEU A 75 11.38 16.55 -7.17
C LEU A 75 11.89 17.04 -8.53
N GLY A 76 12.77 18.04 -8.54
CA GLY A 76 13.33 18.64 -9.75
C GLY A 76 12.75 20.02 -10.08
N PRO A 77 13.34 20.75 -11.04
CA PRO A 77 13.00 22.15 -11.32
C PRO A 77 11.53 22.34 -11.71
N GLU A 78 10.99 21.46 -12.56
CA GLU A 78 9.59 21.46 -12.99
C GLU A 78 8.73 20.43 -12.23
N GLY A 79 9.29 19.78 -11.21
CA GLY A 79 8.62 18.71 -10.47
C GLY A 79 8.39 17.43 -11.28
N GLU A 80 9.22 17.16 -12.28
CA GLU A 80 9.18 15.98 -13.16
C GLU A 80 9.56 14.67 -12.47
N GLY A 81 10.19 14.75 -11.30
CA GLY A 81 10.63 13.58 -10.54
C GLY A 81 9.48 12.67 -10.12
N LEU A 82 9.80 11.40 -9.92
CA LEU A 82 8.84 10.42 -9.42
C LEU A 82 8.38 10.80 -8.00
N LYS A 83 7.05 10.83 -7.79
CA LYS A 83 6.46 11.08 -6.47
C LYS A 83 6.65 9.92 -5.50
N PHE A 84 6.60 8.70 -6.02
CA PHE A 84 6.68 7.47 -5.24
C PHE A 84 7.97 6.73 -5.54
N PRO A 85 8.52 5.98 -4.57
CA PRO A 85 9.67 5.14 -4.80
C PRO A 85 9.44 4.15 -5.96
N PRO A 86 10.44 3.92 -6.83
CA PRO A 86 10.33 2.93 -7.89
C PRO A 86 10.12 1.54 -7.30
N LYS A 87 9.20 0.77 -7.90
CA LYS A 87 8.96 -0.62 -7.52
C LYS A 87 10.09 -1.48 -8.11
N VAL A 88 10.69 -2.33 -7.28
CA VAL A 88 11.78 -3.21 -7.71
C VAL A 88 11.36 -4.68 -7.57
N MET A 89 11.95 -5.53 -8.41
CA MET A 89 11.75 -6.99 -8.34
C MET A 89 12.94 -7.61 -7.62
N LEU A 90 12.71 -8.19 -6.43
CA LEU A 90 13.75 -8.93 -5.73
C LEU A 90 13.79 -10.38 -6.23
N LYS A 91 14.88 -10.74 -6.92
CA LYS A 91 15.13 -12.12 -7.35
C LYS A 91 15.93 -12.86 -6.28
N GLN A 92 15.31 -13.85 -5.64
CA GLN A 92 15.96 -14.67 -4.61
C GLN A 92 16.49 -16.02 -5.14
N ASP A 93 16.05 -16.47 -6.31
CA ASP A 93 16.41 -17.77 -6.86
C ASP A 93 17.73 -17.73 -7.67
N ARG A 94 18.36 -18.90 -7.82
CA ARG A 94 19.53 -19.09 -8.70
C ARG A 94 19.17 -19.48 -10.14
N THR A 95 17.90 -19.52 -10.50
CA THR A 95 17.44 -19.83 -11.87
C THR A 95 17.78 -18.71 -12.86
N GLY A 96 17.76 -19.02 -14.16
CA GLY A 96 17.88 -18.01 -15.22
C GLY A 96 16.78 -16.93 -15.14
N LEU A 97 17.04 -15.77 -15.73
CA LEU A 97 16.03 -14.72 -15.91
C LEU A 97 14.91 -15.24 -16.83
N GLY A 98 13.66 -14.80 -16.58
CA GLY A 98 12.50 -15.19 -17.39
C GLY A 98 11.85 -16.53 -17.04
N VAL A 99 12.48 -17.38 -16.22
CA VAL A 99 11.90 -18.68 -15.79
C VAL A 99 10.69 -18.49 -14.87
N LYS A 100 10.73 -17.47 -14.01
CA LYS A 100 9.66 -17.14 -13.08
C LYS A 100 9.32 -15.66 -13.19
N LYS A 101 8.03 -15.34 -13.04
CA LYS A 101 7.55 -13.96 -12.95
C LYS A 101 7.61 -13.53 -11.49
N TYR A 102 8.41 -12.50 -11.20
CA TYR A 102 8.48 -11.87 -9.88
C TYR A 102 7.56 -10.65 -9.85
N VAL A 103 6.91 -10.41 -8.71
CA VAL A 103 6.05 -9.23 -8.53
C VAL A 103 6.91 -8.06 -8.06
N ALA A 104 6.85 -6.93 -8.77
CA ALA A 104 7.55 -5.71 -8.37
C ALA A 104 6.92 -5.11 -7.11
N LYS A 105 7.73 -4.86 -6.08
CA LYS A 105 7.31 -4.29 -4.79
C LYS A 105 8.26 -3.16 -4.39
N VAL A 106 7.77 -2.20 -3.62
CA VAL A 106 8.65 -1.20 -2.98
C VAL A 106 9.34 -1.93 -1.81
N THR A 107 10.64 -2.21 -1.95
CA THR A 107 11.35 -3.14 -1.05
C THR A 107 11.72 -2.48 0.28
N HIS A 108 10.93 -2.73 1.32
CA HIS A 108 11.30 -2.45 2.72
C HIS A 108 10.98 -3.58 3.70
N ASN A 109 10.40 -4.71 3.25
CA ASN A 109 10.11 -5.83 4.15
C ASN A 109 11.38 -6.65 4.42
N VAL A 110 12.21 -6.15 5.34
CA VAL A 110 13.38 -6.89 5.87
C VAL A 110 12.95 -8.26 6.43
N ASP A 111 11.72 -8.37 6.92
CA ASP A 111 11.13 -9.61 7.44
C ASP A 111 11.01 -10.72 6.37
N GLU A 112 10.81 -10.35 5.11
CA GLU A 112 10.73 -11.33 4.00
C GLU A 112 12.14 -11.75 3.53
N VAL A 113 13.12 -10.85 3.69
CA VAL A 113 14.55 -11.11 3.39
C VAL A 113 15.20 -11.99 4.47
N GLN A 114 14.79 -11.86 5.73
CA GLN A 114 15.32 -12.67 6.84
C GLN A 114 14.84 -14.13 6.79
N LYS A 115 13.61 -14.39 6.32
CA LYS A 115 13.03 -15.75 6.28
C LYS A 115 13.73 -16.71 5.30
N THR A 116 14.47 -16.19 4.31
CA THR A 116 15.21 -17.01 3.33
C THR A 116 16.70 -17.14 3.61
N ARG A 117 17.20 -16.59 4.74
CA ARG A 117 18.42 -17.09 5.35
C ARG A 117 18.09 -18.49 5.89
N LEU A 118 18.03 -19.47 4.98
CA LEU A 118 18.16 -20.89 5.28
C LEU A 118 19.19 -20.95 6.38
N GLU A 119 18.76 -21.35 7.58
CA GLU A 119 19.67 -21.59 8.67
C GLU A 119 20.80 -22.40 8.05
N ARG A 120 22.02 -21.84 8.03
CA ARG A 120 23.19 -22.60 7.65
C ARG A 120 23.14 -23.76 8.62
N THR A 121 22.69 -24.93 8.16
CA THR A 121 22.68 -26.12 9.00
C THR A 121 24.13 -26.24 9.41
N ASN A 122 24.38 -26.02 10.71
CA ASN A 122 25.72 -26.02 11.24
C ASN A 122 26.39 -27.26 10.66
N THR A 123 27.46 -27.07 9.88
CA THR A 123 28.25 -28.18 9.37
C THR A 123 28.60 -29.00 10.59
N ILE A 124 27.95 -30.15 10.74
CA ILE A 124 28.02 -30.94 11.97
C ILE A 124 29.50 -31.12 12.27
N ASN A 125 29.94 -30.57 13.41
CA ASN A 125 31.34 -30.60 13.81
C ASN A 125 31.86 -32.04 13.67
N LYS A 126 33.03 -32.24 13.05
CA LYS A 126 33.58 -33.55 12.65
C LYS A 126 33.38 -34.63 13.74
N ARG A 127 33.56 -34.23 15.00
CA ARG A 127 33.36 -35.05 16.21
C ARG A 127 31.95 -35.63 16.37
N HIS A 128 30.92 -34.87 16.03
CA HIS A 128 29.53 -35.33 16.11
C HIS A 128 29.19 -36.32 14.98
N LYS A 129 29.77 -36.13 13.78
CA LYS A 129 29.63 -37.06 12.65
C LYS A 129 30.25 -38.42 12.99
N GLU A 130 31.44 -38.42 13.57
CA GLU A 130 32.13 -39.65 14.03
C GLU A 130 31.35 -40.37 15.13
N LYS A 131 30.79 -39.64 16.11
CA LYS A 131 29.96 -40.22 17.18
C LYS A 131 28.70 -40.89 16.63
N LYS A 132 28.06 -40.28 15.62
CA LYS A 132 26.88 -40.87 14.94
C LYS A 132 27.27 -42.15 14.19
N LEU A 133 28.35 -42.10 13.40
CA LEU A 133 28.84 -43.27 12.66
C LEU A 133 29.17 -44.45 13.59
N ARG A 134 29.76 -44.18 14.76
CA ARG A 134 30.06 -45.22 15.76
C ARG A 134 28.80 -45.84 16.33
N LYS A 135 27.76 -45.03 16.62
CA LYS A 135 26.46 -45.55 17.07
C LYS A 135 25.79 -46.41 16.01
N ASP A 136 25.82 -45.97 14.76
CA ASP A 136 25.20 -46.70 13.66
C ASP A 136 25.88 -48.07 13.43
N LYS A 137 27.23 -48.11 13.49
CA LYS A 137 27.99 -49.38 13.45
C LYS A 137 27.66 -50.33 14.61
N MET A 138 27.44 -49.80 15.81
CA MET A 138 27.06 -50.63 16.96
C MET A 138 25.68 -51.26 16.77
N LYS A 139 24.71 -50.46 16.30
CA LYS A 139 23.36 -50.94 15.96
C LYS A 139 23.38 -51.97 14.86
N GLU A 140 24.20 -51.78 13.83
CA GLU A 140 24.36 -52.74 12.74
C GLU A 140 24.88 -54.09 13.25
N ARG A 141 25.88 -54.09 14.14
CA ARG A 141 26.40 -55.32 14.76
C ARG A 141 25.36 -56.02 15.62
N GLU A 142 24.60 -55.26 16.39
CA GLU A 142 23.52 -55.79 17.22
C GLU A 142 22.41 -56.40 16.37
N LEU A 143 21.98 -55.72 15.31
CA LEU A 143 21.03 -56.24 14.33
C LEU A 143 21.54 -57.53 13.69
N ARG A 144 22.81 -57.59 13.29
CA ARG A 144 23.42 -58.81 12.71
C ARG A 144 23.45 -59.98 13.69
N ARG A 145 23.62 -59.72 14.99
CA ARG A 145 23.57 -60.76 16.05
C ARG A 145 22.15 -61.26 16.29
N ILE A 146 21.15 -60.38 16.20
CA ILE A 146 19.74 -60.75 16.40
C ILE A 146 19.20 -61.54 15.20
N LEU A 147 19.71 -61.27 14.00
CA LEU A 147 19.28 -61.90 12.74
C LEU A 147 20.11 -63.14 12.34
N SER A 148 21.08 -63.56 13.17
CA SER A 148 21.84 -64.81 13.03
C SER A 148 21.33 -65.87 13.98
#